data_AF-A0AA51B269-F1
#
_entry.id   AF-A0AA51B269-F1
#
_cell.length_a   1.000
_cell.length_b   1.000
_cell.length_c   1.000
_cell.angle_alpha   90.00
_cell.angle_beta   90.00
_cell.angle_gamma   90.00
#
_symmetry.space_group_name_H-M   'P 1'
#
loop_
_entity.id
_entity.type
_entity.pdbx_description
1 polymer ?
#
loop_
_entity_poly.entity_id
_entity_poly.type
_entity_poly.pdbx_seq_one_letter_code
_entity_poly.pdbx_strand_id
1 'polypeptide(L)' 'TNHNSLDGYLLYLKGVVLKKLDLRTQAVSVLQASIAAVPILWAAWVELAGLANEYEALNSLQLPQHWMMSFFVAYA' A
#
# COMPACT_ATOMS: atom_id res chain seq x y z
N THR A 1 21.28 13.62 12.39
CA THR A 1 20.48 13.93 11.17
C THR A 1 19.12 13.30 11.34
N ASN A 2 18.08 14.08 11.63
CA ASN A 2 16.71 13.55 11.79
C ASN A 2 16.23 13.01 10.43
N HIS A 3 16.21 11.69 10.27
CA HIS A 3 15.60 11.07 9.11
C HIS A 3 14.09 11.25 9.20
N ASN A 4 13.60 12.27 8.51
CA ASN A 4 12.19 12.62 8.31
C ASN A 4 11.41 11.56 7.49
N SER A 5 11.92 10.32 7.44
CA SER A 5 11.28 9.20 6.76
C SER A 5 10.28 8.55 7.72
N LEU A 6 9.00 8.66 7.39
CA LEU A 6 7.96 7.84 8.01
C LEU A 6 8.34 6.36 7.84
N ASP A 7 8.29 5.58 8.93
CA ASP A 7 8.45 4.13 8.85
C ASP A 7 7.26 3.47 8.11
N GLY A 8 7.37 2.18 7.79
CA GLY A 8 6.34 1.47 7.03
C GLY A 8 4.95 1.47 7.70
N TYR A 9 4.87 1.54 9.04
CA TYR A 9 3.59 1.59 9.76
C TYR A 9 2.97 2.98 9.72
N LEU A 10 3.78 4.04 9.83
CA LEU A 10 3.32 5.41 9.68
C LEU A 10 2.93 5.72 8.23
N LEU A 11 3.62 5.12 7.25
CA LEU A 11 3.21 5.15 5.84
C LEU A 11 1.85 4.47 5.66
N TYR A 12 1.62 3.31 6.28
CA TYR A 12 0.31 2.65 6.25
C TYR A 12 -0.79 3.57 6.79
N LEU A 13 -0.59 4.16 7.98
CA LEU A 13 -1.58 5.06 8.58
C LEU A 13 -1.86 6.28 7.69
N LYS A 14 -0.81 6.86 7.09
CA LYS A 14 -0.95 7.95 6.12
C LYS A 14 -1.76 7.51 4.91
N GLY A 15 -1.51 6.32 4.36
CA GLY A 15 -2.28 5.74 3.26
C GLY A 15 -3.77 5.61 3.58
N VAL A 16 -4.10 5.10 4.77
CA VAL A 16 -5.49 4.98 5.27
C VAL A 16 -6.15 6.36 5.38
N VAL A 17 -5.45 7.37 5.91
CA VAL A 17 -5.98 8.74 6.01
C VAL A 17 -6.20 9.35 4.63
N LEU A 18 -5.26 9.20 3.70
CA LEU A 18 -5.39 9.69 2.33
C LEU A 18 -6.57 9.06 1.61
N LYS A 19 -6.78 7.75 1.78
CA LYS A 19 -7.95 7.04 1.27
C LYS A 19 -9.25 7.63 1.82
N LYS A 20 -9.33 7.90 3.13
CA LYS A 20 -10.51 8.52 3.76
C LYS A 20 -10.77 9.96 3.29
N LEU A 21 -9.74 10.66 2.82
CA LEU A 21 -9.84 11.99 2.22
C LEU A 21 -10.11 11.96 0.72
N ASP A 22 -10.41 10.78 0.15
CA ASP A 22 -10.64 10.55 -1.28
C ASP A 22 -9.42 10.86 -2.19
N LEU A 23 -8.22 11.01 -1.60
CA LEU A 23 -6.96 11.26 -2.31
C LEU A 23 -6.34 9.93 -2.81
N ARG A 24 -7.08 9.19 -3.64
CA ARG A 24 -6.79 7.80 -4.03
C ARG A 24 -5.38 7.59 -4.61
N THR A 25 -4.96 8.36 -5.62
CA THR A 25 -3.64 8.19 -6.25
C THR A 25 -2.49 8.35 -5.25
N GLN A 26 -2.63 9.29 -4.31
CA GLN A 26 -1.64 9.47 -3.23
C GLN A 26 -1.70 8.32 -2.23
N ALA A 27 -2.90 7.84 -1.90
CA ALA A 27 -3.09 6.68 -1.02
C ALA A 27 -2.42 5.43 -1.61
N VAL A 28 -2.61 5.14 -2.90
CA VAL A 28 -1.98 4.00 -3.58
C VAL A 28 -0.46 4.10 -3.56
N SER A 29 0.09 5.28 -3.91
CA SER A 29 1.55 5.50 -3.88
C SER A 29 2.14 5.28 -2.47
N VAL A 30 1.48 5.81 -1.44
CA VAL A 30 1.95 5.70 -0.05
C VAL A 30 1.78 4.28 0.49
N LEU A 31 0.70 3.57 0.14
CA LEU A 31 0.49 2.18 0.55
C LEU A 31 1.50 1.24 -0.11
N GLN A 32 1.87 1.45 -1.38
CA GLN A 32 2.97 0.72 -2.02
C GLN A 32 4.30 0.93 -1.27
N ALA A 33 4.59 2.17 -0.86
CA ALA A 33 5.79 2.47 -0.06
C ALA A 33 5.74 1.79 1.33
N SER A 34 4.57 1.73 1.96
CA SER A 34 4.36 1.01 3.22
C SER A 34 4.62 -0.49 3.06
N ILE A 35 4.07 -1.10 2.01
CA ILE A 35 4.25 -2.52 1.69
C ILE A 35 5.72 -2.82 1.37
N ALA A 36 6.40 -1.95 0.63
CA ALA A 36 7.83 -2.11 0.35
C ALA A 36 8.68 -2.06 1.62
N ALA A 37 8.33 -1.20 2.59
CA ALA A 37 9.03 -1.07 3.86
C ALA A 37 8.73 -2.20 4.85
N VAL A 38 7.47 -2.64 4.94
CA VAL A 38 7.01 -3.71 5.83
C VAL A 38 6.10 -4.67 5.06
N PRO A 39 6.67 -5.57 4.23
CA PRO A 39 5.89 -6.48 3.39
C PRO A 39 5.00 -7.43 4.20
N ILE A 40 5.34 -7.68 5.47
CA ILE A 40 4.59 -8.53 6.38
C ILE A 40 3.26 -7.93 6.87
N LEU A 41 3.05 -6.63 6.68
CA LEU A 41 1.86 -5.92 7.16
C LEU A 41 0.67 -6.18 6.23
N TRP A 42 -0.07 -7.26 6.47
CA TRP A 42 -1.22 -7.65 5.63
C TRP A 42 -2.29 -6.55 5.50
N ALA A 43 -2.50 -5.75 6.55
CA ALA A 43 -3.47 -4.66 6.52
C ALA A 43 -3.19 -3.65 5.38
N ALA A 44 -1.93 -3.37 5.07
CA ALA A 44 -1.57 -2.46 3.97
C ALA A 44 -1.94 -3.06 2.59
N TRP A 45 -1.76 -4.38 2.42
CA TRP A 45 -2.15 -5.10 1.21
C TRP A 45 -3.68 -5.11 1.02
N VAL A 46 -4.45 -5.33 2.08
CA VAL A 46 -5.92 -5.31 2.04
C VAL A 46 -6.45 -3.92 1.67
N GLU A 47 -5.88 -2.87 2.27
CA GLU A 47 -6.26 -1.49 1.95
C GLU A 47 -5.96 -1.14 0.49
N LEU A 48 -4.81 -1.59 -0.02
CA LEU A 48 -4.42 -1.40 -1.41
C LEU A 48 -5.31 -2.19 -2.39
N ALA A 49 -5.69 -3.43 -2.06
CA ALA A 49 -6.57 -4.25 -2.88
C ALA A 49 -7.95 -3.57 -3.08
N GLY A 50 -8.50 -3.00 -2.01
CA GLY A 50 -9.74 -2.24 -2.09
C GLY A 50 -9.67 -1.00 -3.00
N LEU A 51 -8.48 -0.41 -3.18
CA LEU A 51 -8.26 0.71 -4.09
C LEU A 51 -8.00 0.25 -5.53
N ALA A 52 -7.27 -0.86 -5.71
CA ALA A 52 -6.92 -1.41 -7.02
C ALA A 52 -8.18 -1.86 -7.78
N ASN A 53 -9.09 -2.56 -7.12
CA ASN A 53 -10.31 -3.09 -7.75
C ASN A 53 -11.26 -2.02 -8.28
N GLU A 54 -11.14 -0.78 -7.81
CA GLU A 54 -12.05 0.30 -8.20
C GLU A 54 -11.54 1.09 -9.42
N TYR A 55 -10.22 1.16 -9.66
CA TYR A 55 -9.70 2.17 -10.60
C TYR A 55 -8.32 1.90 -11.22
N GLU A 56 -7.45 1.11 -10.58
CA GLU A 56 -6.09 0.88 -11.06
C GLU A 56 -5.91 -0.56 -11.56
N ALA A 57 -5.29 -0.72 -12.73
CA ALA A 57 -4.92 -2.05 -13.19
C ALA A 57 -3.90 -2.63 -12.20
N LEU A 58 -4.12 -3.85 -11.69
CA LEU A 58 -3.15 -4.56 -10.85
C LEU A 58 -1.73 -4.55 -11.42
N ASN A 59 -1.61 -4.51 -12.76
CA ASN A 59 -0.35 -4.46 -13.50
C ASN A 59 0.40 -3.12 -13.38
N SER A 60 -0.23 -2.02 -12.96
CA SER A 60 0.45 -0.73 -12.75
C SER A 60 1.04 -0.58 -11.34
N LEU A 61 0.72 -1.49 -10.43
CA LEU A 61 1.23 -1.46 -9.05
C LEU A 61 2.69 -1.94 -8.99
N GLN A 62 3.53 -1.15 -8.34
CA GLN A 62 4.92 -1.46 -8.02
C GLN A 62 4.98 -2.15 -6.65
N LEU A 63 4.89 -3.47 -6.65
CA LEU A 63 4.89 -4.30 -5.46
C LEU A 63 6.22 -5.04 -5.29
N PRO A 64 6.69 -5.24 -4.04
CA PRO A 64 7.91 -5.98 -3.79
C PRO A 64 7.72 -7.46 -4.13
N GLN A 65 8.79 -8.10 -4.62
CA GLN A 65 8.83 -9.54 -4.83
C GLN A 65 8.97 -10.26 -3.47
N HIS A 66 7.84 -10.47 -2.80
CA HIS A 66 7.73 -11.09 -1.49
C HIS A 66 6.64 -12.16 -1.50
N TRP A 67 6.74 -13.20 -0.66
CA TRP A 67 5.78 -14.32 -0.65
C TRP A 67 4.34 -13.87 -0.39
N MET A 68 4.14 -12.73 0.26
CA MET A 68 2.82 -12.13 0.49
C MET A 68 2.15 -11.60 -0.77
N MET A 69 2.92 -11.32 -1.82
CA MET A 69 2.36 -10.96 -3.13
C MET A 69 1.46 -12.07 -3.66
N SER A 70 1.79 -13.35 -3.42
CA SER A 70 0.96 -14.48 -3.82
C SER A 70 -0.41 -14.46 -3.15
N PHE A 71 -0.47 -14.08 -1.85
CA PHE A 71 -1.73 -13.92 -1.13
C PHE A 71 -2.51 -12.72 -1.63
N PHE A 72 -1.83 -11.61 -1.93
CA PHE A 72 -2.45 -10.41 -2.47
C PHE A 72 -3.10 -10.67 -3.83
N VAL A 73 -2.39 -11.31 -4.78
CA VAL A 73 -2.91 -11.62 -6.11
C VAL A 73 -4.09 -12.59 -6.05
N ALA A 74 -4.13 -13.49 -5.07
CA ALA A 74 -5.28 -14.39 -4.86
C ALA A 74 -6.48 -13.70 -4.18
N TYR A 75 -6.25 -12.59 -3.48
CA TYR A 75 -7.26 -11.86 -2.71
C TYR A 75 -7.90 -10.70 -3.50
N ALA A 76 -7.10 -9.94 -4.24
CA ALA A 76 -7.51 -8.76 -4.99
C ALA A 76 -8.28 -9.16 -6.26
#